data_AF-A0A920UL64-F1
#
_entry.id   AF-A0A920UL64-F1
#
_cell.length_a   1.000
_cell.length_b   1.000
_cell.length_c   1.000
_cell.angle_alpha   90.00
_cell.angle_beta   90.00
_cell.angle_gamma   90.00
#
_symmetry.space_group_name_H-M   'P 1'
#
loop_
_entity.id
_entity.type
_entity.pdbx_description
1 polymer ?
#
loop_
_entity_poly.entity_id
_entity_poly.type
_entity_poly.pdbx_seq_one_letter_code
_entity_poly.pdbx_strand_id
1 'polypeptide(L)'
;MGFGGSMTYGQTVGLTHDGPLIGNWEAMRWGMIGLAIKGGVWIGFAGLFLGIGLGGKRYRPFEMFLLMLGMLMAVVAGWWLFNSPHDPENQRLPFFYFSDHWRWEPEVELKHPPEIWGGLFAALGSGILYAGLAKRDRLARNLALWGMLGGALGFPLGQALQASNAWNPGMYNDSFVGFFTKSFNWWNIMETTFGTVMGAVLGLGLWLNRRRIAVSSEPDVSPLPAWLVGLPLSVHVMLIGLVEFSKFHWIDGVYDLGVMMGLIPLVLCVQGRWGPYLQLLPITLLPIAGKTLRALVDPAAFSVTWLAYLILPMLLATTIAVWFARKAKPGGEHPYFIRCHCSSASGFITT
;
A
#
# COMPACT_ATOMS: atom_id res chain seq x y z
N MET A 1 -1.16 -1.99 0.58
CA MET A 1 -1.35 -0.87 -0.37
C MET A 1 -1.64 0.46 0.33
N GLY A 2 -2.55 0.56 1.31
CA GLY A 2 -2.88 1.85 1.96
C GLY A 2 -1.71 2.63 2.59
N PHE A 3 -0.67 1.97 3.09
CA PHE A 3 0.48 2.66 3.71
C PHE A 3 1.26 3.57 2.74
N GLY A 4 1.32 3.22 1.46
CA GLY A 4 2.02 4.03 0.45
C GLY A 4 1.37 5.38 0.19
N GLY A 5 0.03 5.45 0.34
CA GLY A 5 -0.75 6.66 0.11
C GLY A 5 -0.49 7.79 1.11
N SER A 6 0.17 7.48 2.23
CA SER A 6 0.57 8.46 3.24
C SER A 6 1.88 9.19 2.91
N MET A 7 2.59 8.77 1.85
CA MET A 7 3.79 9.45 1.40
C MET A 7 3.45 10.53 0.36
N THR A 8 4.17 11.65 0.38
CA THR A 8 4.07 12.79 -0.56
C THR A 8 4.63 12.45 -1.96
N TYR A 9 4.35 11.25 -2.47
CA TYR A 9 4.95 10.76 -3.72
C TYR A 9 4.53 11.58 -4.94
N GLY A 10 3.37 12.25 -4.91
CA GLY A 10 2.91 13.12 -6.00
C GLY A 10 3.91 14.25 -6.30
N GLN A 11 4.42 14.93 -5.27
CA GLN A 11 5.45 15.96 -5.44
C GLN A 11 6.79 15.36 -5.88
N THR A 12 7.15 14.17 -5.39
CA THR A 12 8.36 13.46 -5.87
C THR A 12 8.28 13.11 -7.36
N VAL A 13 7.08 12.73 -7.84
CA VAL A 13 6.81 12.52 -9.26
C VAL A 13 6.96 13.85 -10.01
N GLY A 14 6.42 14.95 -9.47
CA GLY A 14 6.54 16.32 -10.01
C GLY A 14 7.98 16.71 -10.35
N LEU A 15 8.94 16.42 -9.46
CA LEU A 15 10.38 16.66 -9.67
C LEU A 15 10.97 16.09 -10.96
N THR A 16 10.30 15.12 -11.59
CA THR A 16 10.79 14.41 -12.78
C THR A 16 10.09 14.82 -14.07
N HIS A 17 8.94 15.52 -14.01
CA HIS A 17 8.14 15.76 -15.22
C HIS A 17 7.36 17.08 -15.24
N ASP A 18 7.36 17.87 -14.16
CA ASP A 18 6.72 19.18 -14.15
C ASP A 18 7.43 20.14 -15.10
N GLY A 19 6.64 20.95 -15.81
CA GLY A 19 7.13 21.82 -16.89
C GLY A 19 8.36 22.67 -16.53
N PRO A 20 8.39 23.36 -15.38
CA PRO A 20 9.55 24.16 -14.96
C PRO A 20 10.84 23.35 -14.73
N LEU A 21 10.73 22.04 -14.51
CA LEU A 21 11.85 21.15 -14.16
C LEU A 21 12.36 20.32 -15.35
N ILE A 22 11.70 20.41 -16.52
CA ILE A 22 12.19 19.79 -17.74
C ILE A 22 13.55 20.39 -18.12
N GLY A 23 14.55 19.53 -18.35
CA GLY A 23 15.94 19.92 -18.57
C GLY A 23 16.80 19.91 -17.30
N ASN A 24 16.20 19.86 -16.11
CA ASN A 24 16.92 19.75 -14.84
C ASN A 24 17.20 18.27 -14.48
N TRP A 25 18.33 17.76 -14.95
CA TRP A 25 18.75 16.38 -14.71
C TRP A 25 19.03 16.06 -13.23
N GLU A 26 19.38 17.07 -12.42
CA GLU A 26 19.59 16.87 -10.98
C GLU A 26 18.27 16.63 -10.26
N ALA A 27 17.26 17.46 -10.52
CA ALA A 27 15.90 17.30 -9.98
C ALA A 27 15.32 15.94 -10.40
N MET A 28 15.49 15.56 -11.67
CA MET A 28 15.04 14.26 -12.17
C MET A 28 15.71 13.09 -11.42
N ARG A 29 17.04 13.10 -11.26
CA ARG A 29 17.76 12.04 -10.52
C ARG A 29 17.33 11.98 -9.06
N TRP A 30 17.16 13.13 -8.44
CA TRP A 30 16.70 13.23 -7.05
C TRP A 30 15.30 12.66 -6.86
N GLY A 31 14.37 13.04 -7.75
CA GLY A 31 13.02 12.47 -7.81
C GLY A 31 13.05 10.95 -8.00
N MET A 32 13.83 10.44 -8.95
CA MET A 32 13.95 8.99 -9.17
C MET A 32 14.48 8.23 -7.95
N ILE A 33 15.45 8.79 -7.20
CA ILE A 33 15.94 8.21 -5.94
C ILE A 33 14.82 8.22 -4.88
N GLY A 34 14.11 9.34 -4.76
CA GLY A 34 12.97 9.47 -3.85
C GLY A 34 11.88 8.43 -4.14
N LEU A 35 11.54 8.22 -5.43
CA LEU A 35 10.58 7.21 -5.86
C LEU A 35 11.08 5.79 -5.59
N ALA A 36 12.38 5.52 -5.76
CA ALA A 36 12.95 4.22 -5.43
C ALA A 36 12.80 3.91 -3.93
N ILE A 37 13.08 4.89 -3.06
CA ILE A 37 12.95 4.74 -1.61
C ILE A 37 11.48 4.58 -1.20
N LYS A 38 10.61 5.51 -1.63
CA LYS A 38 9.18 5.50 -1.30
C LYS A 38 8.51 4.23 -1.84
N GLY A 39 8.79 3.86 -3.10
CA GLY A 39 8.31 2.62 -3.72
C GLY A 39 8.81 1.38 -3.00
N GLY A 40 10.10 1.33 -2.67
CA GLY A 40 10.70 0.21 -1.94
C GLY A 40 10.07 0.01 -0.56
N VAL A 41 9.88 1.07 0.21
CA VAL A 41 9.17 1.00 1.50
C VAL A 41 7.75 0.49 1.32
N TRP A 42 7.02 1.05 0.36
CA TRP A 42 5.62 0.72 0.10
C TRP A 42 5.43 -0.77 -0.21
N ILE A 43 6.19 -1.27 -1.19
CA ILE A 43 6.06 -2.66 -1.65
C ILE A 43 6.76 -3.62 -0.68
N GLY A 44 7.74 -3.15 0.09
CA GLY A 44 8.32 -3.90 1.20
C GLY A 44 7.29 -4.30 2.25
N PHE A 45 6.39 -3.39 2.64
CA PHE A 45 5.26 -3.75 3.51
C PHE A 45 4.33 -4.78 2.87
N ALA A 46 4.01 -4.61 1.57
CA ALA A 46 3.18 -5.58 0.85
C ALA A 46 3.82 -6.98 0.89
N GLY A 47 5.14 -7.07 0.63
CA GLY A 47 5.91 -8.30 0.72
C GLY A 47 5.97 -8.89 2.12
N LEU A 48 6.17 -8.06 3.15
CA LEU A 48 6.20 -8.51 4.56
C LEU A 48 4.89 -9.21 4.94
N PHE A 49 3.75 -8.54 4.75
CA PHE A 49 2.45 -9.10 5.14
C PHE A 49 2.00 -10.24 4.25
N LEU A 50 2.35 -10.22 2.96
CA LEU A 50 2.14 -11.37 2.07
C LEU A 50 2.91 -12.61 2.57
N GLY A 51 4.17 -12.43 2.98
CA GLY A 51 4.97 -13.53 3.50
C GLY A 51 4.54 -14.00 4.89
N ILE A 52 4.04 -13.10 5.75
CA ILE A 52 3.36 -13.48 7.01
C ILE A 52 2.17 -14.39 6.72
N GLY A 53 1.34 -14.04 5.74
CA GLY A 53 0.16 -14.82 5.37
C GLY A 53 0.47 -16.18 4.73
N LEU A 54 1.62 -16.32 4.05
CA LEU A 54 2.01 -17.53 3.32
C LEU A 54 3.05 -18.41 4.05
N GLY A 55 3.74 -17.87 5.06
CA GLY A 55 4.94 -18.45 5.66
C GLY A 55 4.70 -19.60 6.64
N GLY A 56 3.44 -19.96 6.88
CA GLY A 56 3.02 -21.01 7.81
C GLY A 56 3.38 -20.74 9.27
N LYS A 57 3.91 -19.56 9.61
CA LYS A 57 4.14 -19.12 10.98
C LYS A 57 2.88 -18.44 11.50
N ARG A 58 2.40 -18.87 12.66
CA ARG A 58 1.22 -18.27 13.27
C ARG A 58 1.60 -16.99 14.00
N TYR A 59 1.03 -15.88 13.59
CA TYR A 59 1.05 -14.63 14.37
C TYR A 59 -0.22 -14.61 15.20
N ARG A 60 -0.13 -14.41 16.51
CA ARG A 60 -1.32 -14.32 17.38
C ARG A 60 -1.92 -12.90 17.28
N PRO A 61 -3.23 -12.70 17.52
CA PRO A 61 -3.83 -11.37 17.43
C PRO A 61 -3.14 -10.33 18.34
N PHE A 62 -2.86 -10.70 19.59
CA PHE A 62 -2.14 -9.83 20.52
C PHE A 62 -0.68 -9.60 20.11
N GLU A 63 -0.04 -10.61 19.53
CA GLU A 63 1.32 -10.49 18.99
C GLU A 63 1.36 -9.56 17.77
N MET A 64 0.38 -9.66 16.86
CA MET A 64 0.21 -8.74 15.74
C MET A 64 -0.08 -7.32 16.21
N PHE A 65 -0.90 -7.16 17.26
CA PHE A 65 -1.14 -5.86 17.88
C PHE A 65 0.16 -5.24 18.42
N LEU A 66 0.95 -6.01 19.18
CA LEU A 66 2.24 -5.54 19.70
C LEU A 66 3.25 -5.24 18.58
N LEU A 67 3.27 -6.06 17.52
CA LEU A 67 4.10 -5.81 16.34
C LEU A 67 3.72 -4.47 15.69
N MET A 68 2.44 -4.24 15.44
CA MET A 68 1.95 -2.99 14.86
C MET A 68 2.22 -1.79 15.76
N LEU A 69 2.08 -1.93 17.08
CA LEU A 69 2.43 -0.88 18.05
C LEU A 69 3.93 -0.58 18.04
N GLY A 70 4.78 -1.61 18.01
CA GLY A 70 6.23 -1.44 17.87
C GLY A 70 6.61 -0.75 16.56
N MET A 71 5.95 -1.09 15.46
CA MET A 71 6.13 -0.44 14.17
C MET A 71 5.68 1.03 14.20
N LEU A 72 4.58 1.36 14.90
CA LEU A 72 4.16 2.76 15.11
C LEU A 72 5.21 3.57 15.90
N MET A 73 5.77 3.00 16.96
CA MET A 73 6.87 3.65 17.69
C MET A 73 8.11 3.84 16.82
N ALA A 74 8.42 2.86 15.95
CA ALA A 74 9.49 2.97 14.98
C ALA A 74 9.21 4.04 13.91
N VAL A 75 7.94 4.30 13.54
CA VAL A 75 7.58 5.43 12.67
C VAL A 75 8.03 6.74 13.30
N VAL A 76 7.69 6.97 14.57
CA VAL A 76 8.06 8.21 15.27
C VAL A 76 9.59 8.38 15.33
N ALA A 77 10.31 7.31 15.69
CA ALA A 77 11.77 7.34 15.75
C ALA A 77 12.43 7.58 14.37
N GLY A 78 11.95 6.90 13.33
CA GLY A 78 12.47 7.07 11.97
C GLY A 78 12.11 8.43 11.37
N TRP A 79 10.92 8.95 11.66
CA TRP A 79 10.49 10.27 11.24
C TRP A 79 11.37 11.37 11.87
N TRP A 80 11.66 11.25 13.17
CA TRP A 80 12.60 12.14 13.84
C TRP A 80 14.03 12.04 13.28
N LEU A 81 14.48 10.84 12.91
CA LEU A 81 15.86 10.63 12.43
C LEU A 81 16.07 11.09 10.98
N PHE A 82 15.12 10.84 10.09
CA PHE A 82 15.31 11.01 8.64
C PHE A 82 14.51 12.17 8.04
N ASN A 83 13.41 12.55 8.68
CA ASN A 83 12.46 13.53 8.16
C ASN A 83 12.32 14.75 9.08
N SER A 84 13.28 14.97 9.98
CA SER A 84 13.42 16.20 10.77
C SER A 84 14.80 16.83 10.53
N PRO A 85 14.96 18.16 10.73
CA PRO A 85 13.91 19.13 11.04
C PRO A 85 12.99 19.41 9.84
N HIS A 86 11.71 19.67 10.10
CA HIS A 86 10.76 20.15 9.10
C HIS A 86 10.19 21.48 9.58
N ASP A 87 10.77 22.56 9.08
CA ASP A 87 10.51 23.94 9.47
C ASP A 87 10.53 24.82 8.20
N PRO A 88 9.46 24.73 7.38
CA PRO A 88 9.39 25.44 6.10
C PRO A 88 9.37 26.98 6.27
N GLU A 89 8.92 27.49 7.42
CA GLU A 89 8.89 28.94 7.72
C GLU A 89 10.30 29.54 7.73
N ASN A 90 11.28 28.78 8.25
CA ASN A 90 12.69 29.19 8.27
C ASN A 90 13.52 28.60 7.12
N GLN A 91 12.86 28.13 6.05
CA GLN A 91 13.48 27.46 4.92
C GLN A 91 14.35 26.25 5.30
N ARG A 92 13.90 25.47 6.29
CA ARG A 92 14.61 24.29 6.80
C ARG A 92 13.81 23.04 6.51
N LEU A 93 14.31 22.24 5.57
CA LEU A 93 13.76 20.92 5.27
C LEU A 93 14.72 19.82 5.73
N PRO A 94 14.22 18.58 5.89
CA PRO A 94 15.07 17.45 6.19
C PRO A 94 16.17 17.29 5.15
N PHE A 95 17.32 16.76 5.56
CA PHE A 95 18.44 16.56 4.65
C PHE A 95 18.08 15.70 3.44
N PHE A 96 17.26 14.67 3.67
CA PHE A 96 16.70 13.82 2.63
C PHE A 96 15.21 14.16 2.43
N TYR A 97 14.95 15.27 1.74
CA TYR A 97 13.61 15.69 1.35
C TYR A 97 13.37 15.45 -0.15
N PHE A 98 12.40 14.60 -0.49
CA PHE A 98 12.14 14.15 -1.86
C PHE A 98 10.88 14.78 -2.48
N SER A 99 10.33 15.82 -1.87
CA SER A 99 9.22 16.62 -2.40
C SER A 99 9.74 17.97 -2.92
N ASP A 100 8.84 18.82 -3.41
CA ASP A 100 9.20 20.12 -4.00
C ASP A 100 10.03 20.97 -3.04
N HIS A 101 11.08 21.59 -3.57
CA HIS A 101 12.09 22.30 -2.79
C HIS A 101 12.45 23.61 -3.49
N TRP A 102 12.71 24.67 -2.71
CA TRP A 102 13.18 25.98 -3.21
C TRP A 102 14.42 25.92 -4.10
N ARG A 103 15.23 24.84 -4.02
CA ARG A 103 16.42 24.66 -4.87
C ARG A 103 16.02 24.39 -6.32
N TRP A 104 14.88 23.75 -6.52
CA TRP A 104 14.38 23.38 -7.84
C TRP A 104 13.52 24.51 -8.42
N GLU A 105 12.71 25.15 -7.58
CA GLU A 105 11.77 26.21 -7.99
C GLU A 105 11.81 27.39 -6.98
N PRO A 106 12.80 28.30 -7.08
CA PRO A 106 13.03 29.34 -6.07
C PRO A 106 11.98 30.46 -6.06
N GLU A 107 11.24 30.65 -7.16
CA GLU A 107 10.28 31.75 -7.33
C GLU A 107 8.82 31.31 -7.24
N VAL A 108 8.57 30.02 -6.96
CA VAL A 108 7.24 29.45 -6.88
C VAL A 108 6.82 29.32 -5.42
N GLU A 109 5.59 29.74 -5.11
CA GLU A 109 4.99 29.49 -3.79
C GLU A 109 4.64 27.99 -3.68
N LEU A 110 5.49 27.25 -2.97
CA LEU A 110 5.38 25.80 -2.81
C LEU A 110 4.77 25.42 -1.46
N LYS A 111 3.91 24.39 -1.49
CA LYS A 111 3.49 23.70 -0.26
C LYS A 111 4.53 22.65 0.08
N HIS A 112 5.11 22.73 1.27
CA HIS A 112 6.07 21.73 1.77
C HIS A 112 5.42 20.85 2.84
N PRO A 113 4.66 19.81 2.47
CA PRO A 113 4.15 18.86 3.45
C PRO A 113 5.29 18.08 4.12
N PRO A 114 5.10 17.65 5.37
CA PRO A 114 6.05 16.78 6.04
C PRO A 114 6.12 15.42 5.32
N GLU A 115 7.34 14.92 5.13
CA GLU A 115 7.54 13.56 4.62
C GLU A 115 7.61 12.56 5.78
N ILE A 116 7.12 11.34 5.55
CA ILE A 116 7.13 10.26 6.55
C ILE A 116 7.84 8.99 6.09
N TRP A 117 8.48 9.02 4.92
CA TRP A 117 9.08 7.83 4.31
C TRP A 117 10.14 7.19 5.22
N GLY A 118 10.88 7.98 6.00
CA GLY A 118 11.90 7.51 6.92
C GLY A 118 11.32 6.83 8.16
N GLY A 119 10.20 7.35 8.66
CA GLY A 119 9.40 6.67 9.68
C GLY A 119 8.87 5.32 9.18
N LEU A 120 8.27 5.30 7.99
CA LEU A 120 7.79 4.07 7.37
C LEU A 120 8.92 3.07 7.08
N PHE A 121 10.11 3.53 6.70
CA PHE A 121 11.29 2.70 6.51
C PHE A 121 11.74 2.05 7.82
N ALA A 122 11.81 2.81 8.92
CA ALA A 122 12.13 2.28 10.24
C ALA A 122 11.09 1.25 10.72
N ALA A 123 9.81 1.53 10.50
CA ALA A 123 8.72 0.61 10.80
C ALA A 123 8.83 -0.70 10.00
N LEU A 124 9.06 -0.62 8.69
CA LEU A 124 9.30 -1.80 7.85
C LEU A 124 10.52 -2.60 8.34
N GLY A 125 11.63 -1.91 8.63
CA GLY A 125 12.84 -2.52 9.17
C GLY A 125 12.57 -3.28 10.47
N SER A 126 11.83 -2.68 11.40
CA SER A 126 11.44 -3.34 12.66
C SER A 126 10.59 -4.59 12.42
N GLY A 127 9.65 -4.55 11.46
CA GLY A 127 8.83 -5.71 11.08
C GLY A 127 9.65 -6.83 10.44
N ILE A 128 10.61 -6.49 9.57
CA ILE A 128 11.55 -7.44 8.96
C ILE A 128 12.43 -8.10 10.03
N LEU A 129 12.96 -7.31 10.97
CA LEU A 129 13.79 -7.81 12.07
C LEU A 129 12.98 -8.73 12.97
N TYR A 130 11.77 -8.34 13.34
CA TYR A 130 10.89 -9.17 14.15
C TYR A 130 10.55 -10.50 13.45
N ALA A 131 10.12 -10.44 12.19
CA ALA A 131 9.82 -11.64 11.40
C ALA A 131 11.05 -12.55 11.27
N GLY A 132 12.21 -11.98 10.94
CA GLY A 132 13.44 -12.73 10.69
C GLY A 132 14.10 -13.30 11.94
N LEU A 133 14.16 -12.53 13.03
CA LEU A 133 14.91 -12.86 14.24
C LEU A 133 14.04 -13.50 15.32
N ALA A 134 12.90 -12.89 15.65
CA ALA A 134 12.02 -13.37 16.71
C ALA A 134 11.13 -14.53 16.22
N LYS A 135 10.42 -14.35 15.09
CA LYS A 135 9.53 -15.40 14.54
C LYS A 135 10.25 -16.46 13.72
N ARG A 136 11.47 -16.15 13.26
CA ARG A 136 12.24 -16.98 12.31
C ARG A 136 11.44 -17.28 11.04
N ASP A 137 10.56 -16.37 10.66
CA ASP A 137 9.77 -16.39 9.45
C ASP A 137 10.60 -15.88 8.29
N ARG A 138 11.31 -16.83 7.65
CA ARG A 138 12.18 -16.50 6.52
C ARG A 138 11.39 -16.13 5.27
N LEU A 139 10.11 -16.51 5.15
CA LEU A 139 9.31 -16.15 3.98
C LEU A 139 8.88 -14.68 4.08
N ALA A 140 8.32 -14.27 5.22
CA ALA A 140 7.99 -12.87 5.52
C ALA A 140 9.17 -11.93 5.29
N ARG A 141 10.33 -12.26 5.89
CA ARG A 141 11.56 -11.48 5.70
C ARG A 141 11.98 -11.40 4.24
N ASN A 142 12.01 -12.54 3.54
CA ASN A 142 12.49 -12.57 2.16
C ASN A 142 11.53 -11.83 1.21
N LEU A 143 10.22 -12.00 1.35
CA LEU A 143 9.25 -11.29 0.54
C LEU A 143 9.24 -9.80 0.82
N ALA A 144 9.48 -9.37 2.06
CA ALA A 144 9.69 -7.95 2.34
C ALA A 144 10.87 -7.37 1.54
N LEU A 145 12.02 -8.07 1.50
CA LEU A 145 13.19 -7.63 0.73
C LEU A 145 12.95 -7.68 -0.79
N TRP A 146 12.29 -8.72 -1.30
CA TRP A 146 11.87 -8.78 -2.71
C TRP A 146 10.86 -7.68 -3.04
N GLY A 147 9.98 -7.35 -2.10
CA GLY A 147 9.05 -6.24 -2.23
C GLY A 147 9.77 -4.90 -2.29
N MET A 148 10.76 -4.69 -1.41
CA MET A 148 11.60 -3.49 -1.47
C MET A 148 12.31 -3.35 -2.81
N LEU A 149 12.88 -4.45 -3.33
CA LEU A 149 13.50 -4.44 -4.65
C LEU A 149 12.47 -4.14 -5.76
N GLY A 150 11.30 -4.78 -5.73
CA GLY A 150 10.25 -4.60 -6.72
C GLY A 150 9.70 -3.18 -6.73
N GLY A 151 9.54 -2.57 -5.56
CA GLY A 151 9.15 -1.18 -5.42
C GLY A 151 10.22 -0.19 -5.88
N ALA A 152 11.48 -0.44 -5.47
CA ALA A 152 12.61 0.42 -5.80
C ALA A 152 12.99 0.40 -7.29
N LEU A 153 12.70 -0.70 -7.99
CA LEU A 153 12.84 -0.79 -9.45
C LEU A 153 11.59 -0.31 -10.15
N GLY A 154 10.42 -0.76 -9.71
CA GLY A 154 9.16 -0.53 -10.42
C GLY A 154 8.75 0.93 -10.47
N PHE A 155 8.88 1.67 -9.37
CA PHE A 155 8.42 3.06 -9.34
C PHE A 155 9.27 3.95 -10.25
N PRO A 156 10.62 3.94 -10.18
CA PRO A 156 11.44 4.71 -11.11
C PRO A 156 11.30 4.26 -12.57
N LEU A 157 11.11 2.96 -12.85
CA LEU A 157 10.89 2.48 -14.22
C LEU A 157 9.56 2.96 -14.80
N GLY A 158 8.49 2.91 -14.02
CA GLY A 158 7.21 3.50 -14.42
C GLY A 158 7.36 5.00 -14.64
N GLN A 159 8.01 5.71 -13.71
CA GLN A 159 8.18 7.15 -13.81
C GLN A 159 9.07 7.54 -14.99
N ALA A 160 10.07 6.74 -15.34
CA ALA A 160 10.92 6.99 -16.49
C ALA A 160 10.12 7.09 -17.80
N LEU A 161 9.04 6.32 -17.95
CA LEU A 161 8.15 6.40 -19.12
C LEU A 161 7.30 7.68 -19.13
N GLN A 162 6.78 8.09 -17.97
CA GLN A 162 6.04 9.34 -17.85
C GLN A 162 6.94 10.56 -18.07
N ALA A 163 8.13 10.55 -17.44
CA ALA A 163 9.13 11.60 -17.57
C ALA A 163 9.67 11.67 -19.00
N SER A 164 9.96 10.54 -19.67
CA SER A 164 10.45 10.55 -21.05
C SER A 164 9.46 11.20 -22.01
N ASN A 165 8.16 10.95 -21.83
CA ASN A 165 7.12 11.59 -22.62
C ASN A 165 7.01 13.09 -22.32
N ALA A 166 7.07 13.49 -21.05
CA ALA A 166 7.05 14.91 -20.67
C ALA A 166 8.25 15.68 -21.24
N TRP A 167 9.45 15.10 -21.18
CA TRP A 167 10.68 15.70 -21.67
C TRP A 167 10.81 15.66 -23.20
N ASN A 168 10.17 14.69 -23.85
CA ASN A 168 10.24 14.50 -25.29
C ASN A 168 8.87 14.17 -25.90
N PRO A 169 7.93 15.13 -25.99
CA PRO A 169 6.57 14.86 -26.46
C PRO A 169 6.51 14.29 -27.88
N GLY A 170 7.46 14.65 -28.76
CA GLY A 170 7.56 14.11 -30.12
C GLY A 170 8.08 12.67 -30.19
N MET A 171 8.79 12.19 -29.17
CA MET A 171 9.40 10.85 -29.15
C MET A 171 8.37 9.74 -29.34
N TYR A 172 7.20 9.89 -28.71
CA TYR A 172 6.12 8.90 -28.81
C TYR A 172 5.11 9.29 -29.87
N ASN A 173 4.69 10.56 -29.91
CA ASN A 173 3.63 11.02 -30.81
C ASN A 173 3.96 10.89 -32.30
N ASP A 174 5.24 11.02 -32.66
CA ASP A 174 5.71 10.95 -34.05
C ASP A 174 6.30 9.57 -34.42
N SER A 175 6.27 8.62 -33.47
CA SER A 175 6.75 7.26 -33.69
C SER A 175 5.70 6.35 -34.34
N PHE A 176 6.10 5.15 -34.75
CA PHE A 176 5.18 4.14 -35.28
C PHE A 176 4.13 3.68 -34.26
N VAL A 177 4.36 3.87 -32.95
CA VAL A 177 3.39 3.61 -31.87
C VAL A 177 2.54 4.84 -31.53
N GLY A 178 2.77 5.98 -32.20
CA GLY A 178 2.09 7.25 -31.94
C GLY A 178 0.57 7.16 -31.99
N PHE A 179 0.02 6.28 -32.81
CA PHE A 179 -1.43 6.01 -32.84
C PHE A 179 -1.96 5.52 -31.48
N PHE A 180 -1.20 4.70 -30.77
CA PHE A 180 -1.58 4.20 -29.44
C PHE A 180 -1.29 5.24 -28.35
N THR A 181 -0.10 5.87 -28.39
CA THR A 181 0.37 6.71 -27.29
C THR A 181 -0.32 8.08 -27.19
N LYS A 182 -0.96 8.57 -28.26
CA LYS A 182 -1.71 9.84 -28.25
C LYS A 182 -2.89 9.84 -27.27
N SER A 183 -3.50 8.68 -27.04
CA SER A 183 -4.65 8.54 -26.12
C SER A 183 -4.23 8.04 -24.74
N PHE A 184 -2.93 7.91 -24.47
CA PHE A 184 -2.47 7.39 -23.19
C PHE A 184 -2.60 8.45 -22.10
N ASN A 185 -3.22 8.03 -21.00
CA ASN A 185 -3.02 8.69 -19.73
C ASN A 185 -1.67 8.22 -19.16
N TRP A 186 -0.64 9.08 -19.24
CA TRP A 186 0.73 8.75 -18.85
C TRP A 186 0.90 8.45 -17.36
N TRP A 187 0.05 9.01 -16.50
CA TRP A 187 -0.02 8.64 -15.09
C TRP A 187 -0.44 7.17 -14.92
N ASN A 188 -1.51 6.75 -15.62
CA ASN A 188 -1.97 5.37 -15.59
C ASN A 188 -0.93 4.40 -16.19
N ILE A 189 -0.20 4.83 -17.23
CA ILE A 189 0.90 4.03 -17.79
C ILE A 189 2.01 3.85 -16.75
N MET A 190 2.42 4.93 -16.06
CA MET A 190 3.39 4.86 -14.97
C MET A 190 2.93 3.90 -13.87
N GLU A 191 1.69 4.01 -13.39
CA GLU A 191 1.14 3.12 -12.36
C GLU A 191 1.06 1.66 -12.83
N THR A 192 0.68 1.44 -14.09
CA THR A 192 0.59 0.08 -14.68
C THR A 192 1.97 -0.55 -14.83
N THR A 193 2.97 0.20 -15.28
CA THR A 193 4.36 -0.27 -15.40
C THR A 193 4.96 -0.53 -14.03
N PHE A 194 4.76 0.38 -13.08
CA PHE A 194 5.14 0.17 -11.68
C PHE A 194 4.52 -1.13 -11.14
N GLY A 195 3.21 -1.30 -11.33
CA GLY A 195 2.47 -2.48 -10.89
C GLY A 195 2.96 -3.78 -11.53
N THR A 196 3.29 -3.73 -12.81
CA THR A 196 3.82 -4.87 -13.57
C THR A 196 5.19 -5.28 -13.06
N VAL A 197 6.12 -4.33 -12.90
CA VAL A 197 7.47 -4.61 -12.41
C VAL A 197 7.44 -5.10 -10.97
N MET A 198 6.70 -4.42 -10.08
CA MET A 198 6.61 -4.85 -8.68
C MET A 198 6.01 -6.26 -8.57
N GLY A 199 4.98 -6.56 -9.37
CA GLY A 199 4.32 -7.87 -9.40
C GLY A 199 5.24 -8.97 -9.92
N ALA A 200 5.99 -8.70 -10.99
CA ALA A 200 6.98 -9.63 -11.52
C ALA A 200 8.09 -9.95 -10.50
N VAL A 201 8.63 -8.92 -9.84
CA VAL A 201 9.71 -9.08 -8.85
C VAL A 201 9.21 -9.80 -7.59
N LEU A 202 8.04 -9.45 -7.06
CA LEU A 202 7.44 -10.15 -5.92
C LEU A 202 7.07 -11.60 -6.28
N GLY A 203 6.51 -11.83 -7.47
CA GLY A 203 6.18 -13.16 -7.97
C GLY A 203 7.41 -14.04 -8.11
N LEU A 204 8.50 -13.51 -8.66
CA LEU A 204 9.80 -14.17 -8.72
C LEU A 204 10.31 -14.49 -7.30
N GLY A 205 10.24 -13.51 -6.38
CA GLY A 205 10.62 -13.69 -4.98
C GLY A 205 9.84 -14.81 -4.30
N LEU A 206 8.52 -14.88 -4.51
CA LEU A 206 7.67 -15.95 -4.00
C LEU A 206 8.03 -17.29 -4.63
N TRP A 207 8.21 -17.35 -5.95
CA TRP A 207 8.58 -18.59 -6.65
C TRP A 207 9.92 -19.14 -6.19
N LEU A 208 10.93 -18.29 -5.97
CA LEU A 208 12.23 -18.68 -5.43
C LEU A 208 12.14 -19.17 -3.97
N ASN A 209 11.16 -18.66 -3.21
CA ASN A 209 10.93 -19.06 -1.82
C ASN A 209 9.78 -20.08 -1.66
N ARG A 210 9.26 -20.66 -2.75
CA ARG A 210 8.06 -21.52 -2.75
C ARG A 210 8.09 -22.69 -1.78
N ARG A 211 9.27 -23.24 -1.49
CA ARG A 211 9.47 -24.33 -0.51
C ARG A 211 9.16 -23.92 0.94
N ARG A 212 9.01 -22.62 1.21
CA ARG A 212 8.69 -22.05 2.52
C ARG A 212 7.22 -21.68 2.66
N ILE A 213 6.43 -21.83 1.59
CA ILE A 213 4.98 -21.67 1.67
C ILE A 213 4.43 -22.86 2.47
N ALA A 214 3.72 -22.56 3.54
CA ALA A 214 3.21 -23.59 4.44
C ALA A 214 1.90 -23.14 5.08
N VAL A 215 1.08 -24.11 5.46
CA VAL A 215 -0.06 -23.89 6.36
C VAL A 215 0.42 -24.18 7.77
N SER A 216 0.12 -23.29 8.71
CA SER A 216 0.49 -23.48 10.11
C SER A 216 -0.06 -24.79 10.65
N SER A 217 0.81 -25.58 11.29
CA SER A 217 0.43 -26.78 12.05
C SER A 217 0.07 -26.46 13.50
N GLU A 218 0.27 -25.22 13.95
CA GLU A 218 -0.10 -24.80 15.30
C GLU A 218 -1.63 -24.82 15.46
N PRO A 219 -2.14 -25.35 16.59
CA PRO A 219 -3.57 -25.44 16.85
C PRO A 219 -4.20 -24.04 16.85
N ASP A 220 -5.43 -23.96 16.35
CA ASP A 220 -6.14 -22.70 16.26
C ASP A 220 -6.40 -22.16 17.68
N VAL A 221 -6.01 -20.90 17.90
CA VAL A 221 -6.22 -20.23 19.17
C VAL A 221 -7.72 -19.98 19.32
N SER A 222 -8.26 -20.10 20.54
CA SER A 222 -9.66 -19.80 20.82
C SER A 222 -10.03 -18.44 20.22
N PRO A 223 -11.16 -18.34 19.49
CA PRO A 223 -11.57 -17.08 18.89
C PRO A 223 -11.75 -16.02 19.97
N LEU A 224 -11.30 -14.79 19.74
CA LEU A 224 -11.66 -13.67 20.62
C LEU A 224 -13.19 -13.56 20.68
N PRO A 225 -13.73 -13.17 21.85
CA PRO A 225 -15.14 -12.83 21.99
C PRO A 225 -15.66 -11.93 20.87
N ALA A 226 -16.90 -12.16 20.43
CA ALA A 226 -17.50 -11.42 19.31
C ALA A 226 -17.48 -9.89 19.52
N TRP A 227 -17.61 -9.42 20.76
CA TRP A 227 -17.55 -7.99 21.09
C TRP A 227 -16.14 -7.40 20.88
N LEU A 228 -15.07 -8.17 21.11
CA LEU A 228 -13.68 -7.76 20.85
C LEU A 228 -13.35 -7.72 19.35
N VAL A 229 -14.18 -8.34 18.51
CA VAL A 229 -14.10 -8.22 17.05
C VAL A 229 -14.99 -7.08 16.55
N GLY A 230 -16.22 -7.01 17.06
CA GLY A 230 -17.22 -6.02 16.64
C GLY A 230 -16.83 -4.59 17.00
N LEU A 231 -16.33 -4.35 18.22
CA LEU A 231 -15.95 -3.01 18.66
C LEU A 231 -14.81 -2.42 17.83
N PRO A 232 -13.63 -3.08 17.64
CA PRO A 232 -12.58 -2.53 16.80
C PRO A 232 -13.01 -2.37 15.34
N LEU A 233 -13.80 -3.32 14.81
CA LEU A 233 -14.33 -3.23 13.45
C LEU A 233 -15.22 -2.00 13.26
N SER A 234 -16.16 -1.75 14.18
CA SER A 234 -17.01 -0.57 14.17
C SER A 234 -16.19 0.72 14.28
N VAL A 235 -15.18 0.74 15.17
CA VAL A 235 -14.24 1.87 15.29
C VAL A 235 -13.49 2.09 13.97
N HIS A 236 -12.98 1.04 13.34
CA HIS A 236 -12.24 1.15 12.08
C HIS A 236 -13.10 1.71 10.95
N VAL A 237 -14.33 1.19 10.78
CA VAL A 237 -15.27 1.68 9.76
C VAL A 237 -15.69 3.12 10.02
N MET A 238 -15.97 3.47 11.29
CA MET A 238 -16.28 4.84 11.69
C MET A 238 -15.13 5.78 11.35
N LEU A 239 -13.89 5.42 11.72
CA LEU A 239 -12.74 6.26 11.47
C LEU A 239 -12.44 6.41 9.97
N ILE A 240 -12.58 5.35 9.15
CA ILE A 240 -12.51 5.48 7.68
C ILE A 240 -13.57 6.48 7.19
N GLY A 241 -14.81 6.35 7.66
CA GLY A 241 -15.87 7.28 7.29
C GLY A 241 -15.57 8.73 7.69
N LEU A 242 -14.98 8.93 8.87
CA LEU A 242 -14.61 10.25 9.35
C LEU A 242 -13.48 10.87 8.51
N VAL A 243 -12.40 10.14 8.26
CA VAL A 243 -11.26 10.60 7.45
C VAL A 243 -11.70 10.97 6.05
N GLU A 244 -12.52 10.13 5.43
CA GLU A 244 -12.81 10.26 3.99
C GLU A 244 -13.95 11.23 3.68
N PHE A 245 -14.87 11.44 4.63
CA PHE A 245 -16.10 12.20 4.40
C PHE A 245 -16.32 13.35 5.38
N SER A 246 -15.48 13.53 6.40
CA SER A 246 -15.58 14.66 7.34
C SER A 246 -14.51 15.72 7.08
N LYS A 247 -14.63 16.88 7.73
CA LYS A 247 -13.66 18.00 7.64
C LYS A 247 -12.83 18.15 8.92
N PHE A 248 -12.69 17.09 9.71
CA PHE A 248 -12.05 17.17 11.03
C PHE A 248 -10.53 16.98 10.90
N HIS A 249 -9.80 18.10 10.88
CA HIS A 249 -8.34 18.12 10.68
C HIS A 249 -7.50 17.30 11.68
N TRP A 250 -7.99 17.06 12.90
CA TRP A 250 -7.27 16.25 13.88
C TRP A 250 -7.29 14.74 13.54
N ILE A 251 -8.29 14.29 12.77
CA ILE A 251 -8.43 12.90 12.34
C ILE A 251 -7.41 12.60 11.24
N ASP A 252 -7.18 13.57 10.35
CA ASP A 252 -6.18 13.48 9.27
C ASP A 252 -4.78 13.23 9.87
N GLY A 253 -4.39 13.99 10.90
CA GLY A 253 -3.07 13.82 11.53
C GLY A 253 -2.82 12.45 12.19
N VAL A 254 -3.86 11.75 12.64
CA VAL A 254 -3.74 10.38 13.18
C VAL A 254 -3.62 9.35 12.04
N TYR A 255 -4.28 9.62 10.92
CA TYR A 255 -4.33 8.73 9.76
C TYR A 255 -3.13 8.89 8.82
N ASP A 256 -2.54 10.09 8.80
CA ASP A 256 -1.36 10.42 8.00
C ASP A 256 -0.13 9.60 8.37
N LEU A 257 -0.09 8.94 9.53
CA LEU A 257 0.99 8.03 9.90
C LEU A 257 1.00 6.71 9.11
N GLY A 258 -0.03 6.43 8.29
CA GLY A 258 -0.12 5.26 7.40
C GLY A 258 -0.29 3.92 8.13
N VAL A 259 0.71 3.52 8.94
CA VAL A 259 0.73 2.29 9.76
C VAL A 259 -0.44 2.24 10.74
N MET A 260 -0.92 3.39 11.21
CA MET A 260 -2.09 3.49 12.10
C MET A 260 -3.34 2.89 11.46
N MET A 261 -3.51 3.05 10.14
CA MET A 261 -4.60 2.42 9.39
C MET A 261 -4.53 0.90 9.37
N GLY A 262 -3.35 0.33 9.62
CA GLY A 262 -3.12 -1.11 9.65
C GLY A 262 -3.38 -1.76 11.01
N LEU A 263 -3.38 -0.99 12.10
CA LEU A 263 -3.39 -1.53 13.47
C LEU A 263 -4.61 -2.42 13.71
N ILE A 264 -5.81 -1.90 13.43
CA ILE A 264 -7.05 -2.66 13.61
C ILE A 264 -7.22 -3.74 12.52
N PRO A 265 -7.12 -3.42 11.22
CA PRO A 265 -7.29 -4.40 10.16
C PRO A 265 -6.38 -5.61 10.26
N LEU A 266 -5.09 -5.43 10.56
CA LEU A 266 -4.14 -6.55 10.57
C LEU A 266 -4.40 -7.49 11.75
N VAL A 267 -4.79 -6.94 12.91
CA VAL A 267 -5.21 -7.76 14.06
C VAL A 267 -6.46 -8.56 13.72
N LEU A 268 -7.46 -7.94 13.07
CA LEU A 268 -8.69 -8.61 12.64
C LEU A 268 -8.42 -9.67 11.54
N CYS A 269 -7.51 -9.40 10.62
CA CYS A 269 -7.14 -10.33 9.54
C CYS A 269 -6.39 -11.56 10.06
N VAL A 270 -5.54 -11.39 11.07
CA VAL A 270 -4.87 -12.50 11.76
C VAL A 270 -5.86 -13.35 12.56
N GLN A 271 -6.97 -12.74 12.99
CA GLN A 271 -7.98 -13.38 13.81
C GLN A 271 -9.22 -13.80 13.00
N GLY A 272 -9.04 -14.82 12.17
CA GLY A 272 -10.12 -15.76 11.88
C GLY A 272 -10.97 -15.50 10.65
N ARG A 273 -12.18 -16.06 10.71
CA ARG A 273 -13.01 -16.41 9.56
C ARG A 273 -13.53 -15.23 8.72
N TRP A 274 -13.70 -14.06 9.35
CA TRP A 274 -14.43 -12.94 8.76
C TRP A 274 -13.52 -11.76 8.40
N GLY A 275 -12.53 -11.46 9.25
CA GLY A 275 -11.68 -10.27 9.14
C GLY A 275 -11.08 -10.05 7.74
N PRO A 276 -10.36 -11.04 7.17
CA PRO A 276 -9.76 -10.88 5.84
C PRO A 276 -10.77 -10.54 4.75
N TYR A 277 -11.95 -11.17 4.75
CA TYR A 277 -12.97 -10.93 3.73
C TYR A 277 -13.69 -9.59 3.91
N LEU A 278 -14.00 -9.21 5.15
CA LEU A 278 -14.61 -7.91 5.44
C LEU A 278 -13.65 -6.77 5.11
N GLN A 279 -12.37 -6.90 5.47
CA GLN A 279 -11.36 -5.90 5.17
C GLN A 279 -11.15 -5.75 3.66
N LEU A 280 -10.94 -6.86 2.95
CA LEU A 280 -10.63 -6.85 1.53
C LEU A 280 -11.79 -6.36 0.66
N LEU A 281 -13.03 -6.70 1.03
CA LEU A 281 -14.21 -6.45 0.21
C LEU A 281 -14.95 -5.17 0.65
N PRO A 282 -15.94 -5.21 1.56
CA PRO A 282 -16.78 -4.03 1.80
C PRO A 282 -16.01 -2.86 2.43
N ILE A 283 -15.03 -3.11 3.32
CA ILE A 283 -14.33 -2.02 4.02
C ILE A 283 -13.40 -1.25 3.08
N THR A 284 -12.65 -1.95 2.23
CA THR A 284 -11.80 -1.30 1.22
C THR A 284 -12.64 -0.64 0.12
N LEU A 285 -13.79 -1.23 -0.24
CA LEU A 285 -14.69 -0.68 -1.26
C LEU A 285 -15.41 0.59 -0.79
N LEU A 286 -15.76 0.69 0.50
CA LEU A 286 -16.51 1.83 1.06
C LEU A 286 -15.97 3.21 0.64
N PRO A 287 -14.67 3.55 0.85
CA PRO A 287 -14.14 4.84 0.45
C PRO A 287 -14.13 5.02 -1.08
N ILE A 288 -13.87 3.95 -1.85
CA ILE A 288 -13.82 3.99 -3.32
C ILE A 288 -15.22 4.29 -3.88
N ALA A 289 -16.22 3.55 -3.42
CA ALA A 289 -17.61 3.69 -3.82
C ALA A 289 -18.18 5.06 -3.39
N GLY A 290 -17.89 5.49 -2.15
CA GLY A 290 -18.34 6.79 -1.66
C GLY A 290 -17.71 7.98 -2.39
N LYS A 291 -16.40 7.94 -2.70
CA LYS A 291 -15.74 8.98 -3.51
C LYS A 291 -16.26 9.00 -4.94
N THR A 292 -16.45 7.82 -5.55
CA THR A 292 -17.04 7.69 -6.89
C THR A 292 -18.43 8.30 -6.93
N LEU A 293 -19.28 7.96 -5.96
CA LEU A 293 -20.61 8.55 -5.83
C LEU A 293 -20.52 10.07 -5.68
N ARG A 294 -19.66 10.59 -4.81
CA ARG A 294 -19.51 12.03 -4.60
C ARG A 294 -19.08 12.77 -5.88
N ALA A 295 -18.25 12.16 -6.71
CA ALA A 295 -17.76 12.74 -7.95
C ALA A 295 -18.79 12.65 -9.09
N LEU A 296 -19.63 11.63 -9.11
CA LEU A 296 -20.51 11.30 -10.24
C LEU A 296 -22.01 11.40 -9.92
N VAL A 297 -22.38 11.86 -8.72
CA VAL A 297 -23.79 12.01 -8.33
C VAL A 297 -24.46 13.04 -9.23
N ASP A 298 -25.51 12.59 -9.90
CA ASP A 298 -26.38 13.43 -10.72
C ASP A 298 -27.68 13.69 -9.96
N PRO A 299 -28.01 14.95 -9.61
CA PRO A 299 -29.27 15.29 -8.95
C PRO A 299 -30.52 14.83 -9.72
N ALA A 300 -30.47 14.80 -11.06
CA ALA A 300 -31.59 14.38 -11.90
C ALA A 300 -31.80 12.85 -11.87
N ALA A 301 -30.74 12.09 -11.62
CA ALA A 301 -30.73 10.63 -11.55
C ALA A 301 -30.28 10.13 -10.16
N PHE A 302 -30.65 10.85 -9.09
CA PHE A 302 -30.15 10.61 -7.73
C PHE A 302 -30.27 9.15 -7.30
N SER A 303 -31.47 8.56 -7.43
CA SER A 303 -31.69 7.16 -7.05
C SER A 303 -30.84 6.17 -7.85
N VAL A 304 -30.64 6.43 -9.14
CA VAL A 304 -29.86 5.57 -10.04
C VAL A 304 -28.38 5.65 -9.72
N THR A 305 -27.84 6.85 -9.51
CA THR A 305 -26.43 7.07 -9.19
C THR A 305 -26.06 6.47 -7.83
N TRP A 306 -26.90 6.63 -6.81
CA TRP A 306 -26.73 5.97 -5.51
C TRP A 306 -26.79 4.45 -5.60
N LEU A 307 -27.76 3.92 -6.36
CA LEU A 307 -27.90 2.49 -6.54
C LEU A 307 -26.69 1.88 -7.25
N ALA A 308 -26.23 2.51 -8.34
CA ALA A 308 -25.15 2.01 -9.18
C ALA A 308 -23.76 2.15 -8.54
N TYR A 309 -23.46 3.29 -7.91
CA TYR A 309 -22.11 3.59 -7.44
C TYR A 309 -21.85 3.21 -5.98
N LEU A 310 -22.89 3.05 -5.15
CA LEU A 310 -22.72 2.72 -3.73
C LEU A 310 -23.48 1.46 -3.31
N ILE A 311 -24.80 1.41 -3.48
CA ILE A 311 -25.62 0.36 -2.87
C ILE A 311 -25.32 -1.01 -3.47
N LEU A 312 -25.41 -1.16 -4.81
CA LEU A 312 -25.17 -2.45 -5.47
C LEU A 312 -23.74 -2.96 -5.25
N PRO A 313 -22.67 -2.15 -5.45
CA PRO A 313 -21.30 -2.59 -5.17
C PRO A 313 -21.10 -3.04 -3.72
N MET A 314 -21.63 -2.28 -2.74
CA MET A 314 -21.50 -2.62 -1.32
C MET A 314 -22.28 -3.87 -0.93
N LEU A 315 -23.50 -4.05 -1.45
CA LEU A 315 -24.29 -5.26 -1.22
C LEU A 315 -23.60 -6.49 -1.81
N LEU A 316 -23.06 -6.38 -3.03
CA LEU A 316 -22.33 -7.45 -3.69
C LEU A 316 -21.07 -7.82 -2.90
N ALA A 317 -20.24 -6.85 -2.55
CA ALA A 317 -19.02 -7.04 -1.77
C ALA A 317 -19.29 -7.69 -0.40
N THR A 318 -20.34 -7.23 0.29
CA THR A 318 -20.75 -7.76 1.59
C THR A 318 -21.27 -9.20 1.44
N THR A 319 -22.09 -9.48 0.43
CA THR A 319 -22.63 -10.82 0.17
C THR A 319 -21.51 -11.82 -0.13
N ILE A 320 -20.55 -11.43 -0.98
CA ILE A 320 -19.37 -12.24 -1.30
C ILE A 320 -18.53 -12.48 -0.04
N ALA A 321 -18.31 -11.45 0.78
CA ALA A 321 -17.57 -11.58 2.04
C ALA A 321 -18.24 -12.57 3.01
N VAL A 322 -19.55 -12.46 3.18
CA VAL A 322 -20.35 -13.36 4.02
C VAL A 322 -20.30 -14.79 3.49
N TRP A 323 -20.39 -14.98 2.18
CA TRP A 323 -20.33 -16.29 1.54
C TRP A 323 -18.97 -16.98 1.77
N PHE A 324 -17.87 -16.27 1.54
CA PHE A 324 -16.53 -16.80 1.79
C PHE A 324 -16.29 -17.10 3.26
N ALA A 325 -16.68 -16.18 4.15
CA ALA A 325 -16.58 -16.41 5.58
C ALA A 325 -17.38 -17.65 6.00
N ARG A 326 -18.61 -17.83 5.49
CA ARG A 326 -19.44 -19.03 5.79
C ARG A 326 -18.80 -20.34 5.38
N LYS A 327 -18.04 -20.35 4.28
CA LYS A 327 -17.31 -21.54 3.81
C LYS A 327 -16.00 -21.78 4.57
N ALA A 328 -15.44 -20.76 5.20
CA ALA A 328 -14.22 -20.92 6.01
C ALA A 328 -14.53 -21.71 7.29
N LYS A 329 -13.56 -22.54 7.71
CA LYS A 329 -13.73 -23.46 8.84
C LYS A 329 -13.99 -22.65 10.13
N PRO A 330 -14.79 -23.18 11.08
CA PRO A 330 -15.12 -22.50 12.33
C PRO A 330 -13.92 -22.15 13.20
N GLY A 331 -12.79 -22.84 13.02
CA GLY A 331 -11.51 -22.61 13.71
C GLY A 331 -10.32 -22.87 12.79
N GLY A 332 -10.26 -22.21 11.64
CA GLY A 332 -9.06 -22.23 10.81
C GLY A 332 -9.22 -21.57 9.44
N GLU A 333 -8.09 -21.18 8.88
CA GLU A 333 -7.96 -20.62 7.53
C GLU A 333 -8.60 -21.54 6.48
N HIS A 334 -9.25 -20.94 5.48
CA HIS A 334 -9.91 -21.68 4.41
C HIS A 334 -8.88 -22.47 3.58
N PRO A 335 -8.94 -23.82 3.53
CA PRO A 335 -7.97 -24.61 2.77
C PRO A 335 -7.91 -24.25 1.28
N TYR A 336 -9.05 -23.85 0.68
CA TYR A 336 -9.06 -23.49 -0.75
C TYR A 336 -8.42 -22.14 -1.08
N PHE A 337 -8.27 -21.20 -0.13
CA PHE A 337 -7.66 -19.91 -0.47
C PHE A 337 -6.15 -20.08 -0.72
N ILE A 338 -5.50 -20.95 0.04
CA ILE A 338 -4.07 -21.29 -0.13
C ILE A 338 -3.89 -22.41 -1.18
N ARG A 339 -4.76 -23.42 -1.22
CA ARG A 339 -4.58 -24.57 -2.13
C ARG A 339 -4.81 -24.24 -3.60
N CYS A 340 -5.83 -23.46 -3.95
CA CYS A 340 -6.19 -23.26 -5.36
C CYS A 340 -5.17 -22.44 -6.18
N HIS A 341 -4.25 -21.71 -5.54
CA HIS A 341 -3.24 -20.92 -6.25
C HIS A 341 -1.84 -21.54 -6.26
N CYS A 342 -1.56 -22.53 -5.40
CA CYS A 342 -0.25 -23.20 -5.32
C CYS A 342 -0.25 -24.66 -5.78
N SER A 343 -1.41 -25.34 -5.87
CA SER A 343 -1.45 -26.75 -6.26
C SER A 343 -1.15 -27.01 -7.74
N SER A 344 -1.22 -25.99 -8.61
CA SER A 344 -0.81 -26.14 -10.02
C SER A 344 0.72 -26.17 -10.21
N ALA A 345 1.50 -25.65 -9.26
CA ALA A 345 2.97 -25.64 -9.33
C ALA A 345 3.61 -26.96 -8.87
N SER A 346 2.88 -27.79 -8.12
CA SER A 346 3.34 -29.11 -7.65
C SER A 346 3.01 -30.27 -8.59
N GLY A 347 2.15 -30.05 -9.60
CA GLY A 347 1.78 -31.08 -10.58
C GLY A 347 2.72 -31.21 -11.79
N PHE A 348 3.72 -30.34 -11.91
CA PHE A 348 4.65 -30.30 -13.06
C PHE A 348 6.05 -30.87 -12.76
N ILE A 349 6.27 -31.49 -11.60
CA ILE A 349 7.56 -32.11 -11.22
C ILE A 349 7.36 -33.57 -10.77
N THR A 350 6.49 -34.28 -11.48
CA THR A 350 6.48 -35.76 -11.48
C THR A 350 6.20 -36.25 -12.90
N THR A 351 7.18 -36.03 -13.77
CA THR A 351 7.62 -36.91 -14.87
C THR A 351 9.00 -36.46 -15.27
#